data_AF-A0A7W0QPF9-F1
#
_entry.id   AF-A0A7W0QPF9-F1
#
_cell.length_a   1.000
_cell.length_b   1.000
_cell.length_c   1.000
_cell.angle_alpha   90.00
_cell.angle_beta   90.00
_cell.angle_gamma   90.00
#
_symmetry.space_group_name_H-M   'P 1'
#
loop_
_entity.id
_entity.type
_entity.pdbx_description
1 polymer ?
#
loop_
_entity_poly.entity_id
_entity_poly.type
_entity_poly.pdbx_seq_one_letter_code
_entity_poly.pdbx_strand_id
1 'polypeptide(L)'
;MEGLVEALRAAQRLPSEQQEFLTTLIREDVRLKATYCRSHPDGMAALIPLTVRTWAKNGVSVAEAKQWNVVYVSAPLASLGGRNGDPFPQFSSPTSMRLPPGRYVIWAQDPDEGTRRGPAKTVTLGDGSLPIDATVTADLLVPAK
;
A
#
# COMPACT_ATOMS: atom_id res chain seq x y z
N MET A 1 20.98 1.94 0.00
CA MET A 1 21.24 0.77 0.87
C MET A 1 21.11 1.06 2.36
N GLU A 2 21.39 2.27 2.85
CA GLU A 2 21.29 2.63 4.28
C GLU A 2 19.90 2.41 4.89
N GLY A 3 18.82 2.83 4.21
CA GLY A 3 17.46 2.68 4.74
C GLY A 3 16.92 1.24 4.84
N LEU A 4 17.57 0.27 4.20
CA LEU A 4 17.25 -1.15 4.33
C LEU A 4 17.98 -1.76 5.53
N VAL A 5 19.27 -1.44 5.69
CA VAL A 5 20.07 -1.87 6.83
C VAL A 5 19.49 -1.33 8.14
N GLU A 6 19.03 -0.09 8.15
CA GLU A 6 18.38 0.50 9.32
C GLU A 6 17.04 -0.18 9.64
N ALA A 7 16.25 -0.53 8.62
CA ALA A 7 15.01 -1.28 8.81
C ALA A 7 15.25 -2.68 9.39
N LEU A 8 16.31 -3.37 8.95
CA LEU A 8 16.69 -4.68 9.49
C LEU A 8 17.17 -4.58 10.95
N ARG A 9 17.94 -3.54 11.29
CA ARG A 9 18.36 -3.27 12.67
C ARG A 9 17.17 -2.94 13.58
N ALA A 10 16.22 -2.15 13.08
CA ALA A 10 14.98 -1.85 13.79
C ALA A 10 14.17 -3.13 14.03
N ALA A 11 14.03 -3.99 13.02
CA ALA A 11 13.33 -5.27 13.13
C ALA A 11 13.89 -6.18 14.24
N GLN A 12 15.23 -6.25 14.37
CA GLN A 12 15.90 -7.06 15.40
C GLN A 12 15.67 -6.55 16.83
N ARG A 13 15.23 -5.30 17.00
CA ARG A 13 14.96 -4.68 18.30
C ARG A 13 13.48 -4.76 18.71
N LEU A 14 12.62 -5.31 17.85
CA LEU A 14 11.19 -5.44 18.14
C LEU A 14 10.93 -6.53 19.21
N PRO A 15 9.85 -6.44 19.99
CA PRO A 15 9.35 -7.54 20.81
C PRO A 15 9.08 -8.80 19.96
N SER A 16 9.22 -9.99 20.56
CA SER A 16 9.09 -11.27 19.83
C SER A 16 7.79 -11.42 19.05
N GLU A 17 6.66 -10.99 19.61
CA GLU A 17 5.36 -11.00 18.93
C GLU A 17 5.37 -10.16 17.64
N GLN A 18 5.99 -8.98 17.69
CA GLN A 18 6.11 -8.11 16.52
C GLN A 18 7.10 -8.67 15.49
N GLN A 19 8.16 -9.35 15.94
CA GLN A 19 9.09 -10.06 15.05
C GLN A 19 8.39 -11.23 14.33
N GLU A 20 7.55 -11.99 15.03
CA GLU A 20 6.77 -13.09 14.45
C GLU A 20 5.76 -12.58 13.42
N PHE A 21 5.06 -11.49 13.76
CA PHE A 21 4.16 -10.80 12.84
C PHE A 21 4.88 -10.30 11.58
N LEU A 22 6.01 -9.61 11.74
CA LEU A 22 6.85 -9.17 10.63
C LEU A 22 7.33 -10.34 9.76
N THR A 23 7.80 -11.41 10.40
CA THR A 23 8.26 -12.62 9.69
C THR A 23 7.14 -13.23 8.86
N THR A 24 5.90 -13.23 9.39
CA THR A 24 4.72 -13.68 8.68
C THR A 24 4.45 -12.80 7.46
N LEU A 25 4.47 -11.48 7.61
CA LEU A 25 4.28 -10.54 6.50
C LEU A 25 5.34 -10.72 5.40
N ILE A 26 6.61 -10.88 5.77
CA ILE A 26 7.71 -11.12 4.82
C ILE A 26 7.48 -12.45 4.08
N ARG A 27 7.16 -13.52 4.82
CA ARG A 27 6.94 -14.85 4.24
C ARG A 27 5.79 -14.84 3.24
N GLU A 28 4.69 -14.17 3.58
CA GLU A 28 3.53 -14.05 2.69
C GLU A 28 3.85 -13.24 1.44
N ASP A 29 4.55 -12.11 1.58
CA ASP A 29 4.97 -11.29 0.44
C ASP A 29 5.93 -12.03 -0.50
N VAL A 30 6.91 -12.75 0.05
CA VAL A 30 7.83 -13.60 -0.74
C VAL A 30 7.08 -14.73 -1.44
N ARG A 31 6.12 -15.39 -0.76
CA ARG A 31 5.30 -16.44 -1.37
C ARG A 31 4.47 -15.91 -2.52
N LEU A 32 3.83 -14.75 -2.35
CA LEU A 32 3.07 -14.09 -3.40
C LEU A 32 3.95 -13.81 -4.62
N LYS A 33 5.10 -13.18 -4.40
CA LYS A 33 6.06 -12.83 -5.46
C LYS A 33 6.58 -14.07 -6.19
N ALA A 34 6.94 -15.11 -5.46
CA ALA A 34 7.40 -16.37 -6.04
C ALA A 34 6.30 -17.06 -6.86
N THR A 35 5.05 -17.03 -6.38
CA THR A 35 3.90 -17.55 -7.12
C THR A 35 3.67 -16.76 -8.40
N TYR A 36 3.69 -15.44 -8.33
CA TYR A 36 3.55 -14.58 -9.50
C TYR A 36 4.63 -14.86 -10.54
N CYS A 37 5.91 -14.95 -10.13
CA CYS A 37 7.02 -15.25 -11.03
C CYS A 37 6.92 -16.61 -11.73
N ARG A 38 6.29 -17.61 -11.10
CA ARG A 38 6.10 -18.93 -11.71
C ARG A 38 5.04 -18.93 -12.82
N SER A 39 4.08 -18.02 -12.76
CA SER A 39 2.95 -17.97 -13.69
C SER A 39 3.02 -16.82 -14.69
N HIS A 40 3.98 -15.90 -14.56
CA HIS A 40 4.06 -14.68 -15.36
C HIS A 40 5.46 -14.49 -15.97
N PRO A 41 5.58 -14.30 -17.29
CA PRO A 41 6.87 -14.18 -17.98
C PRO A 41 7.68 -12.97 -17.53
N ASP A 42 7.01 -11.87 -17.17
CA ASP A 42 7.67 -10.65 -16.70
C ASP A 42 8.16 -10.75 -15.24
N GLY A 43 7.74 -11.78 -14.50
CA GLY A 43 8.15 -12.02 -13.12
C GLY A 43 8.06 -10.78 -12.22
N MET A 44 9.16 -10.42 -11.56
CA MET A 44 9.25 -9.23 -10.70
C MET A 44 9.43 -7.92 -11.46
N ALA A 45 9.65 -7.95 -12.78
CA ALA A 45 9.65 -6.75 -13.62
C ALA A 45 8.23 -6.29 -13.99
N ALA A 46 7.21 -7.12 -13.73
CA ALA A 46 5.82 -6.77 -13.94
C ALA A 46 5.42 -5.54 -13.10
N LEU A 47 4.61 -4.67 -13.70
CA LEU A 47 4.06 -3.49 -13.05
C LEU A 47 2.53 -3.52 -13.14
N ILE A 48 1.88 -3.82 -12.02
CA ILE A 48 0.44 -3.99 -11.92
C ILE A 48 -0.22 -2.62 -11.63
N PRO A 49 -1.21 -2.20 -12.43
CA PRO A 49 -1.90 -0.93 -12.20
C PRO A 49 -2.79 -0.99 -10.96
N LEU A 50 -2.57 -0.04 -10.04
CA LEU A 50 -3.40 0.23 -8.88
C LEU A 50 -4.06 1.60 -9.06
N THR A 51 -5.39 1.62 -9.08
CA THR A 51 -6.20 2.85 -9.11
C THR A 51 -6.89 3.05 -7.77
N VAL A 52 -6.73 4.23 -7.20
CA VAL A 52 -7.26 4.60 -5.90
C VAL A 52 -8.31 5.69 -6.05
N ARG A 53 -9.47 5.50 -5.41
CA ARG A 53 -10.52 6.52 -5.28
C ARG A 53 -10.70 6.88 -3.82
N THR A 54 -11.05 8.13 -3.55
CA THR A 54 -11.24 8.65 -2.20
C THR A 54 -12.66 9.11 -1.99
N TRP A 55 -13.21 8.82 -0.81
CA TRP A 55 -14.60 9.08 -0.46
C TRP A 55 -14.70 9.74 0.90
N ALA A 56 -15.47 10.81 1.00
CA ALA A 56 -15.81 11.45 2.27
C ALA A 56 -17.23 11.06 2.69
N LYS A 57 -17.39 10.75 3.98
CA LYS A 57 -18.71 10.48 4.57
C LYS A 57 -19.17 11.69 5.38
N ASN A 58 -20.29 12.28 4.98
CA ASN A 58 -20.94 13.40 5.66
C ASN A 58 -22.30 12.92 6.19
N GLY A 59 -22.32 12.41 7.41
CA GLY A 59 -23.52 11.78 7.97
C GLY A 59 -23.91 10.50 7.21
N VAL A 60 -25.04 10.52 6.51
CA VAL A 60 -25.56 9.37 5.73
C VAL A 60 -25.06 9.39 4.28
N SER A 61 -24.62 10.54 3.77
CA SER A 61 -24.15 10.69 2.39
C SER A 61 -22.67 10.36 2.25
N VAL A 62 -22.32 9.67 1.15
CA VAL A 62 -20.94 9.41 0.74
C VAL A 62 -20.73 10.12 -0.59
N ALA A 63 -19.71 10.97 -0.66
CA ALA A 63 -19.35 11.71 -1.86
C ALA A 63 -17.88 11.47 -2.21
N GLU A 64 -17.56 11.51 -3.50
CA GLU A 64 -16.18 11.40 -3.97
C GLU A 64 -15.39 12.61 -3.49
N ALA A 65 -14.31 12.36 -2.74
CA ALA A 65 -13.42 13.39 -2.23
C ALA A 65 -12.24 13.55 -3.20
N LYS A 66 -12.00 14.77 -3.66
CA LYS A 66 -10.90 15.10 -4.59
C LYS A 66 -9.77 15.85 -3.87
N GLN A 67 -8.63 15.91 -4.52
CA GLN A 67 -7.39 16.56 -4.09
C GLN A 67 -6.79 16.00 -2.79
N TRP A 68 -6.81 14.68 -2.59
CA TRP A 68 -6.11 14.04 -1.47
C TRP A 68 -4.78 13.44 -1.91
N ASN A 69 -3.77 13.52 -1.04
CA ASN A 69 -2.51 12.81 -1.23
C ASN A 69 -2.72 11.33 -0.90
N VAL A 70 -2.58 10.47 -1.90
CA VAL A 70 -2.52 9.02 -1.67
C VAL A 70 -1.06 8.62 -1.51
N VAL A 71 -0.76 7.86 -0.47
CA VAL A 71 0.59 7.33 -0.22
C VAL A 71 0.53 5.83 0.00
N TYR A 72 1.65 5.15 -0.20
CA TYR A 72 1.77 3.70 -0.03
C TYR A 72 3.09 3.31 0.63
N VAL A 73 3.11 2.11 1.20
CA VAL A 73 4.32 1.46 1.70
C VAL A 73 4.14 -0.05 1.56
N SER A 74 5.21 -0.82 1.36
CA SER A 74 5.09 -2.28 1.41
C SER A 74 4.66 -2.73 2.81
N ALA A 75 3.77 -3.73 2.91
CA ALA A 75 3.19 -4.15 4.18
C ALA A 75 4.23 -4.59 5.23
N PRO A 76 5.30 -5.35 4.89
CA PRO A 76 6.37 -5.65 5.85
C PRO A 76 7.11 -4.42 6.36
N LEU A 77 7.27 -3.38 5.55
CA LEU A 77 7.89 -2.13 6.00
C LEU A 77 6.94 -1.27 6.83
N ALA A 78 5.64 -1.33 6.55
CA ALA A 78 4.61 -0.62 7.33
C ALA A 78 4.64 -1.01 8.82
N SER A 79 4.89 -2.30 9.12
CA SER A 79 4.91 -2.81 10.49
C SER A 79 6.13 -2.39 11.31
N LEU A 80 7.18 -1.85 10.67
CA LEU A 80 8.38 -1.39 11.36
C LEU A 80 8.23 0.02 11.98
N GLY A 81 7.11 0.70 11.72
CA GLY A 81 6.85 2.06 12.20
C GLY A 81 7.79 3.11 11.56
N GLY A 82 7.48 4.39 11.80
CA GLY A 82 8.38 5.51 11.49
C GLY A 82 8.65 5.81 10.01
N ARG A 83 8.08 5.05 9.05
CA ARG A 83 8.22 5.35 7.62
C ARG A 83 7.06 6.20 7.13
N ASN A 84 7.40 7.33 6.52
CA ASN A 84 6.49 8.05 5.64
C ASN A 84 6.24 7.18 4.40
N GLY A 85 4.98 7.07 3.96
CA GLY A 85 4.65 6.39 2.72
C GLY A 85 5.16 7.18 1.51
N ASP A 86 5.40 6.47 0.41
CA ASP A 86 5.75 7.06 -0.86
C ASP A 86 4.47 7.61 -1.54
N PRO A 87 4.50 8.84 -2.10
CA PRO A 87 3.32 9.46 -2.68
C PRO A 87 2.98 8.88 -4.05
N PHE A 88 1.68 8.88 -4.35
CA PHE A 88 1.19 8.75 -5.72
C PHE A 88 1.57 9.99 -6.55
N PRO A 89 1.72 9.86 -7.88
CA PRO A 89 2.19 10.96 -8.72
C PRO A 89 1.18 12.11 -8.83
N GLN A 90 -0.10 11.84 -8.56
CA GLN A 90 -1.20 12.80 -8.67
C GLN A 90 -2.11 12.68 -7.46
N PHE A 91 -2.78 13.77 -7.10
CA PHE A 91 -3.84 13.73 -6.12
C PHE A 91 -5.02 12.88 -6.61
N SER A 92 -5.72 12.21 -5.68
CA SER A 92 -7.00 11.57 -5.99
C SER A 92 -8.10 12.63 -6.22
N SER A 93 -9.28 12.34 -6.76
CA SER A 93 -9.83 11.05 -7.18
C SER A 93 -10.17 11.08 -8.67
N PRO A 94 -9.85 10.01 -9.43
CA PRO A 94 -8.97 8.90 -9.06
C PRO A 94 -7.48 9.31 -9.14
N THR A 95 -6.59 8.49 -8.56
CA THR A 95 -5.15 8.52 -8.88
C THR A 95 -4.66 7.10 -9.13
N SER A 96 -3.64 6.93 -9.95
CA SER A 96 -3.13 5.61 -10.34
C SER A 96 -1.62 5.56 -10.32
N MET A 97 -1.09 4.39 -9.99
CA MET A 97 0.32 4.05 -10.07
C MET A 97 0.47 2.60 -10.50
N ARG A 98 1.58 2.25 -11.15
CA ARG A 98 1.93 0.85 -11.38
C ARG A 98 2.99 0.42 -10.37
N LEU A 99 2.74 -0.69 -9.69
CA LEU A 99 3.61 -1.22 -8.64
C LEU A 99 3.96 -2.68 -8.92
N PRO A 100 5.13 -3.16 -8.47
CA PRO A 100 5.46 -4.58 -8.60
C PRO A 100 4.51 -5.45 -7.76
N PRO A 101 4.40 -6.76 -8.07
CA PRO A 101 3.64 -7.71 -7.26
C PRO A 101 4.06 -7.64 -5.80
N GLY A 102 3.09 -7.64 -4.89
CA GLY A 102 3.34 -7.46 -3.47
C GLY A 102 2.11 -7.03 -2.69
N ARG A 103 2.28 -6.97 -1.37
CA ARG A 103 1.27 -6.40 -0.47
C ARG A 103 1.67 -5.01 -0.03
N TYR A 104 0.72 -4.07 -0.12
CA TYR A 104 0.93 -2.66 0.20
C TYR A 104 -0.09 -2.18 1.21
N VAL A 105 0.33 -1.28 2.09
CA VAL A 105 -0.55 -0.48 2.92
C VAL A 105 -0.66 0.89 2.28
N ILE A 106 -1.89 1.31 1.98
CA ILE A 106 -2.20 2.60 1.35
C ILE A 106 -3.10 3.43 2.26
N TRP A 107 -2.95 4.75 2.24
CA TRP A 107 -3.89 5.68 2.89
C TRP A 107 -3.92 7.00 2.14
N ALA A 108 -4.95 7.80 2.43
CA ALA A 108 -5.10 9.15 1.91
C ALA A 108 -4.89 10.15 3.06
N GLN A 109 -4.17 11.23 2.81
CA GLN A 109 -3.93 12.31 3.75
C GLN A 109 -4.19 13.66 3.08
N ASP A 110 -4.61 14.64 3.88
CA ASP A 110 -4.87 15.99 3.39
C ASP A 110 -3.55 16.61 2.89
N PRO A 111 -3.54 17.26 1.72
CA PRO A 111 -2.31 17.84 1.18
C PRO A 111 -1.76 18.99 2.02
N ASP A 112 -2.64 19.70 2.74
CA ASP A 112 -2.26 20.86 3.55
C ASP A 112 -2.02 20.46 5.02
N GLU A 113 -2.67 19.38 5.48
CA GLU A 113 -2.58 18.89 6.86
C GLU A 113 -2.28 17.38 6.92
N GLY A 114 -1.01 16.98 6.88
CA GLY A 114 -0.62 15.56 6.83
C GLY A 114 -1.08 14.68 8.02
N THR A 115 -1.43 15.29 9.16
CA THR A 115 -2.04 14.59 10.32
C THR A 115 -3.49 14.20 10.08
N ARG A 116 -4.18 14.93 9.20
CA ARG A 116 -5.56 14.67 8.80
C ARG A 116 -5.55 13.62 7.69
N ARG A 117 -5.76 12.36 8.08
CA ARG A 117 -5.70 11.21 7.16
C ARG A 117 -6.83 10.22 7.38
N GLY A 118 -7.16 9.51 6.32
CA GLY A 118 -8.06 8.35 6.34
C GLY A 118 -7.44 7.12 6.98
N PRO A 119 -8.26 6.09 7.30
CA PRO A 119 -7.74 4.80 7.73
C PRO A 119 -6.87 4.18 6.63
N ALA A 120 -5.80 3.50 7.07
CA ALA A 120 -4.97 2.73 6.16
C ALA A 120 -5.68 1.45 5.70
N LYS A 121 -5.43 1.05 4.47
CA LYS A 121 -6.00 -0.15 3.84
C LYS A 121 -4.88 -0.98 3.23
N THR A 122 -4.96 -2.29 3.43
CA THR A 122 -4.06 -3.24 2.79
C THR A 122 -4.60 -3.61 1.42
N VAL A 123 -3.75 -3.58 0.40
CA VAL A 123 -4.03 -4.02 -0.96
C VAL A 123 -2.99 -5.06 -1.40
N THR A 124 -3.45 -6.03 -2.17
CA THR A 124 -2.60 -7.11 -2.69
C THR A 124 -2.56 -7.01 -4.21
N LEU A 125 -1.37 -6.96 -4.78
CA LEU A 125 -1.15 -6.91 -6.22
C LEU A 125 -0.48 -8.20 -6.68
N GLY A 126 -1.08 -8.91 -7.64
CA GLY A 126 -0.49 -10.12 -8.22
C GLY A 126 -0.71 -11.40 -7.41
N ASP A 127 -1.85 -11.53 -6.74
CA ASP A 127 -2.24 -12.78 -6.07
C ASP A 127 -2.78 -13.86 -7.03
N GLY A 128 -2.86 -13.55 -8.33
CA GLY A 128 -3.38 -14.45 -9.36
C GLY A 128 -4.90 -14.54 -9.41
N SER A 129 -5.62 -13.78 -8.56
CA SER A 129 -7.09 -13.69 -8.63
C SER A 129 -7.57 -12.87 -9.84
N LEU A 130 -6.69 -12.04 -10.39
CA LEU A 130 -6.97 -11.16 -11.52
C LEU A 130 -5.99 -11.42 -12.68
N PRO A 131 -6.41 -11.15 -13.93
CA PRO A 131 -5.52 -11.13 -15.08
C PRO A 131 -4.32 -10.20 -14.91
N ILE A 132 -3.23 -10.48 -15.62
CA ILE A 132 -1.93 -9.77 -15.56
C ILE A 132 -2.09 -8.25 -15.70
N ASP A 133 -2.95 -7.81 -16.64
CA ASP A 133 -3.18 -6.40 -16.95
C ASP A 133 -4.41 -5.80 -16.25
N ALA A 134 -5.06 -6.57 -15.39
CA ALA A 134 -6.23 -6.09 -14.68
C ALA A 134 -5.84 -4.97 -13.70
N THR A 135 -6.64 -3.93 -13.70
CA THR A 135 -6.49 -2.84 -12.73
C THR A 135 -7.05 -3.25 -11.39
N VAL A 136 -6.19 -3.26 -10.37
CA VAL A 136 -6.64 -3.35 -8.99
C VAL A 136 -7.22 -1.99 -8.60
N THR A 137 -8.45 -1.98 -8.09
CA THR A 137 -9.10 -0.75 -7.61
C THR A 137 -9.21 -0.78 -6.09
N ALA A 138 -8.90 0.34 -5.44
CA ALA A 138 -9.06 0.48 -4.01
C ALA A 138 -9.77 1.79 -3.64
N ASP A 139 -10.86 1.67 -2.89
CA ASP A 139 -11.52 2.81 -2.26
C ASP A 139 -10.94 3.09 -0.88
N LEU A 140 -10.66 4.37 -0.62
CA LEU A 140 -10.21 4.90 0.66
C LEU A 140 -11.25 5.89 1.21
N LEU A 141 -11.48 5.82 2.51
CA LEU A 141 -12.27 6.82 3.23
C LEU A 141 -11.36 7.95 3.69
N VAL A 142 -11.87 9.17 3.69
CA VAL A 142 -11.17 10.35 4.21
C VAL A 142 -12.07 11.14 5.16
N PRO A 143 -11.49 11.87 6.15
CA PRO A 143 -12.26 12.80 6.97
C PRO A 143 -13.00 13.84 6.13
N ALA A 144 -14.27 14.07 6.44
CA ALA A 144 -15.08 15.14 5.87
C ALA A 144 -14.40 16.51 6.04
N LYS A 145 -14.30 17.30 4.97
CA LYS A 145 -13.82 18.69 5.06
C LYS A 145 -14.75 19.53 5.92
#